data_AF-A0A5E3XKE2-F1
#
_entry.id   AF-A0A5E3XKE2-F1
#
_cell.length_a   1.000
_cell.length_b   1.000
_cell.length_c   1.000
_cell.angle_alpha   90.00
_cell.angle_beta   90.00
_cell.angle_gamma   90.00
#
_symmetry.space_group_name_H-M   'P 1'
#
loop_
_entity.id
_entity.type
_entity.pdbx_description
1 polymer ?
#
loop_
_entity_poly.entity_id
_entity_poly.type
_entity_poly.pdbx_seq_one_letter_code
_entity_poly.pdbx_strand_id
1 'polypeptide(L)'
;MAGSLLPGFGPPRVTQPGPLVKEIHLSIHLDGCKGLPRSTLSAEGSAPREFFVGIWYISSRGVDSVPSSNVYEGTGCHQGTVRWDETLYITCLDHSIIQIYLFDGEYNEIAECVCPAGDLLQVSSITLPPLSWTPFRHETTIECTLYISASTVPTDAEEENCELDDESSVVSKAKDAHSGLRSTAISWEAAFRGLSSFAGAVSRANFVRTPVHDTFCTQLYVHEAYQACSTRQFNNPQITNLVDTFMNAVNTCVQVRFMRMLQSKDCLGQIARQLYWLSDLMYYRANNRDPDFPDEYREQELARLVLIFVTPDPPTGINSTSTGGDWTAIYGTIAKDVLLCALDALAQSSDALSPLKSVAGGLMFFVTWADLVSSNKEDIREMCERIGSLVEYFKLVITDGSPLSPALDNTIKTLARDINKLNGAVEEIVAERKSRLRRYVSAKKHQRKLEGVARKLDEARGNYTAAVVTLNATTIANVNAHVQAYTLLVGATPMHLPGTRRADVSSFPVGVARIEEA
;
A
#
# COMPACT_ATOMS: atom_id res chain seq x y z
N MET A 1 -19.10 -30.62 61.86
CA MET A 1 -18.18 -29.52 61.51
C MET A 1 -18.29 -29.30 60.01
N ALA A 2 -19.03 -28.27 59.60
CA ALA A 2 -19.26 -27.95 58.19
C ALA A 2 -18.28 -26.84 57.78
N GLY A 3 -17.32 -27.19 56.94
CA GLY A 3 -16.35 -26.25 56.38
C GLY A 3 -16.97 -25.48 55.22
N SER A 4 -17.19 -24.19 55.43
CA SER A 4 -17.61 -23.22 54.42
C SER A 4 -16.48 -23.01 53.41
N LEU A 5 -16.59 -23.59 52.21
CA LEU A 5 -15.77 -23.24 51.05
C LEU A 5 -16.33 -21.94 50.45
N LEU A 6 -15.73 -20.82 50.82
CA LEU A 6 -15.98 -19.54 50.16
C LEU A 6 -15.42 -19.62 48.73
N PRO A 7 -16.19 -19.25 47.69
CA PRO A 7 -15.65 -19.12 46.35
C PRO A 7 -14.63 -17.98 46.37
N GLY A 8 -13.35 -18.33 46.24
CA GLY A 8 -12.27 -17.37 46.09
C GLY A 8 -12.43 -16.64 44.76
N PHE A 9 -13.03 -15.45 44.81
CA PHE A 9 -12.97 -14.48 43.71
C PHE A 9 -11.54 -13.94 43.62
N GLY A 10 -10.65 -14.73 43.03
CA GLY A 10 -9.37 -14.22 42.55
C GLY A 10 -9.62 -13.23 41.40
N PRO A 11 -8.80 -12.18 41.25
CA PRO A 11 -8.89 -11.32 40.08
C PRO A 11 -8.79 -12.18 38.81
N PRO A 12 -9.67 -11.97 37.82
CA PRO A 12 -9.66 -12.76 36.60
C PRO A 12 -8.25 -12.72 36.00
N ARG A 13 -7.63 -13.89 35.84
CA ARG A 13 -6.35 -14.00 35.13
C ARG A 13 -6.61 -13.52 33.71
N VAL A 14 -6.02 -12.38 33.39
CA VAL A 14 -6.03 -11.81 32.04
C VAL A 14 -5.40 -12.85 31.12
N THR A 15 -6.19 -13.43 30.24
CA THR A 15 -5.69 -14.31 29.20
C THR A 15 -4.83 -13.47 28.27
N GLN A 16 -3.55 -13.84 28.14
CA GLN A 16 -2.62 -13.12 27.29
C GLN A 16 -3.15 -13.13 25.85
N PRO A 17 -3.20 -11.98 25.14
CA PRO A 17 -3.64 -11.96 23.76
C PRO A 17 -2.81 -12.96 22.94
N GLY A 18 -3.49 -13.72 22.08
CA GLY A 18 -2.84 -14.71 21.22
C GLY A 18 -1.71 -14.08 20.41
N PRO A 19 -0.64 -14.83 20.13
CA PRO A 19 0.53 -14.30 19.44
C PRO A 19 0.11 -13.78 18.07
N LEU A 20 0.58 -12.56 17.77
CA LEU A 20 0.32 -11.82 16.54
C LEU A 20 0.68 -12.61 15.27
N VAL A 21 1.71 -13.44 15.40
CA VAL A 21 2.34 -14.19 14.33
C VAL A 21 2.84 -15.53 14.91
N LYS A 22 2.80 -16.61 14.11
CA LYS A 22 3.31 -17.91 14.54
C LYS A 22 4.83 -17.89 14.63
N GLU A 23 5.40 -18.41 15.70
CA GLU A 23 6.85 -18.68 15.77
C GLU A 23 7.21 -19.90 14.91
N ILE A 24 8.33 -19.78 14.21
CA ILE A 24 8.92 -20.83 13.40
C ILE A 24 10.38 -21.01 13.80
N HIS A 25 10.84 -22.26 13.76
CA HIS A 25 12.25 -22.58 13.97
C HIS A 25 12.90 -22.82 12.61
N LEU A 26 13.99 -22.11 12.35
CA LEU A 26 14.75 -22.21 11.13
C LEU A 26 16.12 -22.80 11.41
N SER A 27 16.51 -23.77 10.59
CA SER A 27 17.87 -24.28 10.47
C SER A 27 18.48 -23.71 9.19
N ILE A 28 19.52 -22.91 9.33
CA ILE A 28 20.19 -22.17 8.26
C ILE A 28 21.60 -22.73 8.10
N HIS A 29 21.84 -23.50 7.05
CA HIS A 29 23.16 -23.99 6.69
C HIS A 29 23.91 -22.93 5.87
N LEU A 30 25.10 -22.56 6.33
CA LEU A 30 26.01 -21.62 5.67
C LEU A 30 27.09 -22.39 4.91
N ASP A 31 26.98 -22.44 3.58
CA ASP A 31 27.98 -23.12 2.75
C ASP A 31 29.26 -22.29 2.68
N GLY A 32 29.14 -21.02 2.28
CA GLY A 32 30.28 -20.16 2.00
C GLY A 32 29.88 -18.84 1.36
N CYS A 33 30.85 -17.95 1.13
CA CYS A 33 30.65 -16.68 0.43
C CYS A 33 31.69 -16.50 -0.67
N LYS A 34 31.29 -15.89 -1.78
CA LYS A 34 32.17 -15.54 -2.91
C LYS A 34 32.06 -14.06 -3.25
N GLY A 35 33.09 -13.54 -3.91
CA GLY A 35 33.12 -12.14 -4.32
C GLY A 35 33.43 -11.20 -3.15
N LEU A 36 34.18 -11.68 -2.15
CA LEU A 36 34.59 -10.84 -1.02
C LEU A 36 35.38 -9.63 -1.53
N PRO A 37 35.17 -8.44 -0.95
CA PRO A 37 35.87 -7.23 -1.35
C PRO A 37 37.37 -7.40 -1.12
N ARG A 38 38.19 -7.02 -2.11
CA ARG A 38 39.64 -7.02 -1.97
C ARG A 38 40.06 -5.87 -1.06
N SER A 39 40.94 -6.15 -0.10
CA SER A 39 41.60 -5.11 0.68
C SER A 39 42.59 -4.38 -0.23
N THR A 40 42.42 -3.06 -0.40
CA THR A 40 43.37 -2.23 -1.16
C THR A 40 44.71 -2.06 -0.44
N LEU A 41 44.75 -2.37 0.86
CA LEU A 41 45.88 -2.15 1.77
C LEU A 41 46.67 -3.43 2.09
N SER A 42 46.19 -4.60 1.65
CA SER A 42 46.88 -5.86 1.92
C SER A 42 48.09 -5.99 1.00
N ALA A 43 49.26 -5.62 1.53
CA ALA A 43 50.54 -5.99 0.94
C ALA A 43 50.70 -7.52 0.97
N GLU A 44 51.37 -8.10 -0.04
CA GLU A 44 51.77 -9.51 -0.05
C GLU A 44 52.52 -9.85 1.26
N GLY A 45 51.81 -10.44 2.24
CA GLY A 45 52.34 -10.74 3.57
C GLY A 45 51.43 -10.43 4.76
N SER A 46 50.24 -9.85 4.58
CA SER A 46 49.28 -9.70 5.69
C SER A 46 48.71 -11.05 6.15
N ALA A 47 48.32 -11.14 7.43
CA ALA A 47 47.63 -12.31 7.96
C ALA A 47 46.36 -12.63 7.13
N PRO A 48 45.91 -13.89 7.09
CA PRO A 48 44.66 -14.25 6.45
C PRO A 48 43.50 -13.44 7.07
N ARG A 49 42.66 -12.85 6.23
CA ARG A 49 41.48 -12.11 6.68
C ARG A 49 40.46 -13.08 7.26
N GLU A 50 39.91 -12.71 8.40
CA GLU A 50 38.91 -13.47 9.14
C GLU A 50 37.53 -12.91 8.78
N PHE A 51 36.51 -13.76 8.67
CA PHE A 51 35.14 -13.36 8.35
C PHE A 51 34.15 -14.14 9.20
N PHE A 52 33.02 -13.52 9.53
CA PHE A 52 31.88 -14.23 10.09
C PHE A 52 30.58 -13.61 9.59
N VAL A 53 29.50 -14.39 9.66
CA VAL A 53 28.14 -13.94 9.34
C VAL A 53 27.42 -13.66 10.64
N GLY A 54 26.62 -12.61 10.71
CA GLY A 54 25.66 -12.43 11.80
C GLY A 54 24.24 -12.40 11.25
N ILE A 55 23.33 -13.08 11.93
CA ILE A 55 21.92 -13.15 11.55
C ILE A 55 21.08 -12.54 12.68
N TRP A 56 20.42 -11.43 12.40
CA TRP A 56 19.47 -10.76 13.30
C TRP A 56 18.05 -11.11 12.88
N TYR A 57 17.20 -11.37 13.87
CA TYR A 57 15.82 -11.76 13.64
C TYR A 57 14.90 -11.25 14.76
N ILE A 58 13.59 -11.24 14.48
CA ILE A 58 12.56 -10.87 15.44
C ILE A 58 11.86 -12.14 15.91
N SER A 59 11.90 -12.39 17.22
CA SER A 59 11.21 -13.48 17.92
C SER A 59 10.04 -12.95 18.75
N SER A 60 9.24 -13.82 19.37
CA SER A 60 8.24 -13.39 20.36
C SER A 60 8.83 -12.65 21.56
N ARG A 61 10.14 -12.76 21.80
CA ARG A 61 10.85 -12.12 22.92
C ARG A 61 11.48 -10.78 22.55
N GLY A 62 11.46 -10.39 21.28
CA GLY A 62 12.12 -9.19 20.76
C GLY A 62 13.18 -9.51 19.71
N VAL A 63 14.17 -8.63 19.54
CA VAL A 63 15.33 -8.86 18.65
C VAL A 63 16.27 -9.84 19.30
N ASP A 64 16.80 -10.75 18.50
CA ASP A 64 17.91 -11.61 18.86
C ASP A 64 18.87 -11.75 17.68
N SER A 65 20.05 -12.27 17.93
CA SER A 65 21.09 -12.44 16.92
C SER A 65 21.92 -13.68 17.14
N VAL A 66 22.22 -14.41 16.07
CA VAL A 66 23.12 -15.57 16.10
C VAL A 66 24.32 -15.31 15.20
N PRO A 67 25.55 -15.23 15.75
CA PRO A 67 26.76 -15.16 14.96
C PRO A 67 27.18 -16.55 14.49
N SER A 68 27.82 -16.56 13.33
CA SER A 68 28.49 -17.70 12.73
C SER A 68 29.91 -17.84 13.29
N SER A 69 30.56 -18.99 13.07
CA SER A 69 31.98 -19.13 13.44
C SER A 69 32.86 -18.25 12.56
N ASN A 70 34.01 -17.85 13.10
CA ASN A 70 34.99 -17.13 12.32
C ASN A 70 35.72 -18.07 11.35
N VAL A 71 35.87 -17.65 10.10
CA VAL A 71 36.58 -18.41 9.05
C VAL A 71 37.56 -17.52 8.31
N TYR A 72 38.64 -18.11 7.79
CA TYR A 72 39.66 -17.38 7.05
C TYR A 72 39.39 -17.41 5.54
N GLU A 73 39.69 -16.29 4.88
CA GLU A 73 39.66 -16.18 3.42
C GLU A 73 40.63 -17.18 2.77
N GLY A 74 40.18 -17.81 1.69
CA GLY A 74 40.99 -18.71 0.88
C GLY A 74 42.22 -18.01 0.28
N THR A 75 43.27 -18.77 -0.01
CA THR A 75 44.52 -18.25 -0.60
C THR A 75 44.64 -18.60 -2.08
N GLY A 76 45.48 -17.87 -2.81
CA GLY A 76 45.77 -18.13 -4.22
C GLY A 76 44.52 -18.09 -5.11
N CYS A 77 44.20 -19.19 -5.78
CA CYS A 77 43.02 -19.28 -6.65
C CYS A 77 41.66 -19.25 -5.91
N HIS A 78 41.67 -19.39 -4.57
CA HIS A 78 40.49 -19.29 -3.72
C HIS A 78 40.37 -17.94 -3.02
N GLN A 79 41.23 -16.97 -3.35
CA GLN A 79 41.10 -15.61 -2.84
C GLN A 79 39.77 -15.00 -3.25
N GLY A 80 39.14 -14.26 -2.33
CA GLY A 80 37.79 -13.73 -2.50
C GLY A 80 36.69 -14.71 -2.10
N THR A 81 37.03 -15.84 -1.46
CA THR A 81 36.06 -16.87 -1.04
C THR A 81 36.31 -17.34 0.39
N VAL A 82 35.24 -17.70 1.09
CA VAL A 82 35.23 -18.28 2.44
C VAL A 82 34.22 -19.44 2.50
N ARG A 83 34.44 -20.40 3.40
CA ARG A 83 33.58 -21.56 3.62
C ARG A 83 33.35 -21.73 5.12
N TRP A 84 32.07 -21.79 5.54
CA TRP A 84 31.69 -22.04 6.94
C TRP A 84 31.36 -23.50 7.18
N ASP A 85 30.53 -24.11 6.32
CA ASP A 85 30.07 -25.51 6.49
C ASP A 85 29.45 -25.72 7.88
N GLU A 86 28.63 -24.75 8.31
CA GLU A 86 28.01 -24.74 9.63
C GLU A 86 26.51 -24.54 9.53
N THR A 87 25.78 -24.94 10.57
CA THR A 87 24.32 -24.78 10.63
C THR A 87 23.94 -23.96 11.85
N LEU A 88 23.24 -22.87 11.62
CA LEU A 88 22.72 -21.96 12.63
C LEU A 88 21.23 -22.24 12.87
N TYR A 89 20.79 -22.16 14.11
CA TYR A 89 19.39 -22.34 14.49
C TYR A 89 18.84 -21.03 15.05
N ILE A 90 17.70 -20.59 14.52
CA ILE A 90 17.01 -19.38 15.00
C ILE A 90 15.52 -19.65 15.22
N THR A 91 14.91 -18.90 16.13
CA THR A 91 13.46 -18.93 16.39
C THR A 91 12.88 -17.55 16.10
N CYS A 92 12.11 -17.42 15.02
CA CYS A 92 11.61 -16.13 14.55
C CYS A 92 10.11 -16.18 14.21
N LEU A 93 9.49 -15.04 13.97
CA LEU A 93 8.10 -14.98 13.52
C LEU A 93 7.99 -15.35 12.03
N ASP A 94 6.91 -16.01 11.59
CA ASP A 94 6.77 -16.52 10.20
C ASP A 94 6.82 -15.43 9.11
N HIS A 95 6.42 -14.21 9.44
CA HIS A 95 6.48 -13.02 8.57
C HIS A 95 7.62 -12.07 8.94
N SER A 96 8.52 -12.47 9.84
CA SER A 96 9.68 -11.64 10.21
C SER A 96 10.63 -11.44 9.04
N ILE A 97 11.29 -10.29 9.07
CA ILE A 97 12.42 -9.95 8.21
C ILE A 97 13.67 -10.40 8.95
N ILE A 98 14.50 -11.17 8.27
CA ILE A 98 15.81 -11.61 8.75
C ILE A 98 16.85 -10.69 8.12
N GLN A 99 17.70 -10.12 8.96
CA GLN A 99 18.79 -9.25 8.54
C GLN A 99 20.11 -10.01 8.66
N ILE A 100 20.85 -10.09 7.56
CA ILE A 100 22.08 -10.87 7.47
C ILE A 100 23.22 -9.91 7.16
N TYR A 101 24.23 -9.93 8.02
CA TYR A 101 25.45 -9.16 7.85
C TYR A 101 26.64 -10.07 7.61
N LEU A 102 27.58 -9.59 6.81
CA LEU A 102 28.92 -10.13 6.71
C LEU A 102 29.89 -9.19 7.40
N PHE A 103 30.74 -9.74 8.26
CA PHE A 103 31.79 -9.04 8.98
C PHE A 103 33.16 -9.52 8.49
N ASP A 104 34.13 -8.61 8.47
CA ASP A 104 35.55 -8.92 8.31
C ASP A 104 36.18 -8.70 9.70
N GLY A 105 36.81 -9.70 10.33
CA GLY A 105 37.20 -9.69 11.74
C GLY A 105 38.10 -8.53 12.19
N GLU A 106 38.81 -7.89 11.27
CA GLU A 106 39.56 -6.65 11.55
C GLU A 106 38.67 -5.38 11.54
N TYR A 107 37.49 -5.47 10.93
CA TYR A 107 36.60 -4.37 10.59
C TYR A 107 35.16 -4.59 11.11
N ASN A 108 34.36 -3.53 11.07
CA ASN A 108 32.92 -3.65 11.31
C ASN A 108 32.24 -4.30 10.09
N GLU A 109 30.90 -4.38 10.11
CA GLU A 109 30.04 -4.84 9.02
C GLU A 109 30.55 -4.37 7.63
N ILE A 110 30.62 -5.29 6.65
CA ILE A 110 31.08 -4.96 5.29
C ILE A 110 29.98 -5.03 4.24
N ALA A 111 29.02 -5.93 4.42
CA ALA A 111 27.90 -6.14 3.51
C ALA A 111 26.66 -6.59 4.31
N GLU A 112 25.48 -6.30 3.77
CA GLU A 112 24.21 -6.53 4.47
C GLU A 112 23.09 -6.83 3.47
N CYS A 113 22.18 -7.71 3.84
CA CYS A 113 20.89 -7.86 3.16
C CYS A 113 19.75 -8.08 4.16
N VAL A 114 18.52 -7.89 3.69
CA VAL A 114 17.31 -8.35 4.38
C VAL A 114 16.57 -9.36 3.52
N CYS A 115 15.98 -10.34 4.17
CA CYS A 115 15.20 -11.39 3.52
C CYS A 115 13.98 -11.72 4.40
N PRO A 116 12.75 -11.74 3.87
CA PRO A 116 11.63 -12.35 4.57
C PRO A 116 11.94 -13.80 4.98
N ALA A 117 11.54 -14.22 6.18
CA ALA A 117 11.79 -15.58 6.66
C ALA A 117 11.25 -16.66 5.70
N GLY A 118 10.09 -16.42 5.09
CA GLY A 118 9.53 -17.32 4.08
C GLY A 118 10.29 -17.36 2.75
N ASP A 119 10.96 -16.28 2.36
CA ASP A 119 11.80 -16.21 1.16
C ASP A 119 13.13 -16.95 1.40
N LEU A 120 13.64 -16.90 2.64
CA LEU A 120 14.88 -17.58 3.03
C LEU A 120 14.81 -19.10 2.79
N LEU A 121 13.63 -19.70 2.98
CA LEU A 121 13.36 -21.13 2.73
C LEU A 121 13.42 -21.52 1.24
N GLN A 122 13.37 -20.56 0.33
CA GLN A 122 13.26 -20.80 -1.12
C GLN A 122 14.56 -20.47 -1.87
N VAL A 123 15.52 -19.81 -1.22
CA VAL A 123 16.77 -19.37 -1.84
C VAL A 123 17.93 -20.30 -1.46
N SER A 124 18.82 -20.53 -2.43
CA SER A 124 20.11 -21.24 -2.22
C SER A 124 21.30 -20.28 -2.12
N SER A 125 21.07 -18.99 -2.36
CA SER A 125 22.08 -17.95 -2.26
C SER A 125 21.44 -16.58 -2.12
N ILE A 126 22.10 -15.68 -1.41
CA ILE A 126 21.69 -14.28 -1.26
C ILE A 126 22.84 -13.37 -1.68
N THR A 127 22.49 -12.30 -2.40
CA THR A 127 23.40 -11.22 -2.73
C THR A 127 23.48 -10.24 -1.57
N LEU A 128 24.70 -9.98 -1.09
CA LEU A 128 25.02 -9.06 -0.03
C LEU A 128 25.66 -7.80 -0.65
N PRO A 129 24.88 -6.72 -0.84
CA PRO A 129 25.43 -5.45 -1.30
C PRO A 129 26.37 -4.84 -0.25
N PRO A 130 27.43 -4.15 -0.67
CA PRO A 130 28.37 -3.48 0.22
C PRO A 130 27.69 -2.30 0.94
N LEU A 131 28.14 -2.03 2.18
CA LEU A 131 27.63 -0.90 2.95
C LEU A 131 28.13 0.44 2.41
N SER A 132 27.29 1.47 2.47
CA SER A 132 27.65 2.81 1.96
C SER A 132 28.83 3.49 2.69
N TRP A 133 29.20 3.02 3.87
CA TRP A 133 30.31 3.57 4.68
C TRP A 133 31.59 2.73 4.66
N THR A 134 31.61 1.60 3.96
CA THR A 134 32.84 0.87 3.66
C THR A 134 33.73 1.43 2.53
N PRO A 135 33.38 2.48 1.74
CA PRO A 135 34.20 2.88 0.59
C PRO A 135 35.56 3.47 0.98
N PHE A 136 35.81 3.72 2.27
CA PHE A 136 37.11 4.19 2.72
C PHE A 136 38.22 3.13 2.68
N ARG A 137 37.91 1.83 2.53
CA ARG A 137 38.93 0.77 2.66
C ARG A 137 38.89 -0.34 1.61
N HIS A 138 37.80 -0.46 0.85
CA HIS A 138 37.67 -1.50 -0.18
C HIS A 138 37.21 -0.91 -1.51
N GLU A 139 37.49 -1.61 -2.60
CA GLU A 139 36.77 -1.40 -3.87
C GLU A 139 35.34 -1.93 -3.70
N THR A 140 34.49 -1.13 -3.03
CA THR A 140 33.14 -1.50 -2.56
C THR A 140 32.08 -1.49 -3.65
N THR A 141 32.42 -1.76 -4.91
CA THR A 141 31.41 -1.87 -5.97
C THR A 141 30.99 -3.31 -6.21
N ILE A 142 31.68 -4.27 -5.60
CA ILE A 142 31.44 -5.70 -5.81
C ILE A 142 30.46 -6.20 -4.75
N GLU A 143 29.31 -6.68 -5.21
CA GLU A 143 28.36 -7.45 -4.39
C GLU A 143 28.96 -8.83 -4.09
N CYS A 144 28.85 -9.30 -2.84
CA CYS A 144 29.23 -10.67 -2.51
C CYS A 144 28.01 -11.59 -2.51
N THR A 145 28.23 -12.88 -2.75
CA THR A 145 27.17 -13.89 -2.80
C THR A 145 27.39 -14.89 -1.69
N LEU A 146 26.48 -14.90 -0.72
CA LEU A 146 26.44 -15.86 0.38
C LEU A 146 25.58 -17.06 -0.05
N TYR A 147 26.16 -18.25 -0.05
CA TYR A 147 25.49 -19.51 -0.35
C TYR A 147 24.94 -20.10 0.95
N ILE A 148 23.64 -20.33 0.99
CA ILE A 148 22.94 -20.79 2.18
C ILE A 148 21.83 -21.77 1.78
N SER A 149 21.40 -22.60 2.72
CA SER A 149 20.12 -23.29 2.60
C SER A 149 19.38 -23.23 3.93
N ALA A 150 18.08 -22.95 3.88
CA ALA A 150 17.25 -22.88 5.08
C ALA A 150 16.14 -23.91 5.04
N SER A 151 15.82 -24.49 6.19
CA SER A 151 14.71 -25.42 6.37
C SER A 151 14.00 -25.16 7.70
N THR A 152 12.70 -25.46 7.76
CA THR A 152 11.93 -25.39 9.00
C THR A 152 12.21 -26.61 9.86
N VAL A 153 12.54 -26.41 11.14
CA VAL A 153 12.66 -27.49 12.12
C VAL A 153 11.28 -27.72 12.75
N PRO A 154 10.71 -28.94 12.71
CA PRO A 154 9.47 -29.25 13.42
C PRO A 154 9.65 -28.98 14.91
N THR A 155 8.72 -28.24 15.52
CA THR A 155 8.68 -28.04 16.98
C THR A 155 8.32 -29.33 17.72
N ASP A 156 7.79 -30.32 17.00
CA ASP A 156 7.12 -31.50 17.55
C ASP A 156 7.99 -32.75 17.40
N ALA A 157 8.73 -33.10 18.46
CA ALA A 157 9.15 -34.50 18.69
C ALA A 157 9.52 -34.82 20.16
N GLU A 158 9.94 -33.86 20.99
CA GLU A 158 10.47 -34.20 22.33
C GLU A 158 9.80 -33.52 23.54
N GLU A 159 9.01 -32.43 23.38
CA GLU A 159 8.37 -31.77 24.53
C GLU A 159 6.97 -32.31 24.90
N GLU A 160 6.38 -33.21 24.10
CA GLU A 160 5.04 -33.76 24.41
C GLU A 160 5.07 -34.90 25.47
N ASN A 161 6.23 -35.26 26.03
CA ASN A 161 6.35 -36.32 27.05
C ASN A 161 6.87 -35.83 28.43
N CYS A 162 6.94 -34.52 28.67
CA CYS A 162 7.12 -33.97 30.02
C CYS A 162 5.84 -33.29 30.50
N GLU A 163 4.73 -34.04 30.53
CA GLU A 163 3.63 -33.77 31.46
C GLU A 163 4.19 -33.90 32.89
N LEU A 164 4.71 -32.80 33.43
CA LEU A 164 4.70 -32.62 34.87
C LEU A 164 3.24 -32.38 35.26
N ASP A 165 2.67 -33.34 35.99
CA ASP A 165 1.36 -33.29 36.64
C ASP A 165 1.20 -32.03 37.52
N ASP A 166 0.88 -30.88 36.90
CA ASP A 166 0.46 -29.68 37.62
C ASP A 166 -1.05 -29.48 37.41
N GLU A 167 -1.82 -30.30 38.15
CA GLU A 167 -3.27 -30.24 38.32
C GLU A 167 -3.70 -28.87 38.91
N SER A 168 -3.86 -27.82 38.10
CA SER A 168 -4.58 -26.60 38.54
C SER A 168 -4.96 -25.62 37.42
N SER A 169 -5.28 -26.11 36.22
CA SER A 169 -5.73 -25.25 35.11
C SER A 169 -7.25 -25.29 34.95
N VAL A 170 -7.97 -24.64 35.88
CA VAL A 170 -9.39 -24.31 35.70
C VAL A 170 -9.49 -23.26 34.60
N VAL A 171 -9.69 -23.71 33.36
CA VAL A 171 -9.99 -22.86 32.20
C VAL A 171 -11.39 -22.27 32.39
N SER A 172 -11.46 -21.08 32.99
CA SER A 172 -12.68 -20.29 33.04
C SER A 172 -12.93 -19.66 31.66
N LYS A 173 -13.94 -20.18 30.94
CA LYS A 173 -14.50 -19.58 29.72
C LYS A 173 -15.17 -18.23 30.07
N ALA A 174 -14.41 -17.15 30.06
CA ALA A 174 -14.95 -15.80 30.05
C ALA A 174 -15.16 -15.34 28.59
N LYS A 175 -16.35 -15.60 28.06
CA LYS A 175 -16.94 -14.86 26.92
C LYS A 175 -17.64 -13.66 27.56
N ASP A 176 -17.27 -12.41 27.35
CA ASP A 176 -17.98 -11.55 26.38
C ASP A 176 -17.43 -10.09 26.33
N ALA A 177 -16.18 -9.82 26.73
CA ALA A 177 -15.66 -8.43 26.78
C ALA A 177 -14.57 -8.06 25.74
N HIS A 178 -14.24 -8.93 24.78
CA HIS A 178 -12.98 -8.82 24.01
C HIS A 178 -13.14 -8.36 22.54
N SER A 179 -14.28 -7.81 22.12
CA SER A 179 -14.50 -7.44 20.72
C SER A 179 -13.59 -6.30 20.23
N GLY A 180 -13.23 -5.34 21.09
CA GLY A 180 -12.38 -4.20 20.72
C GLY A 180 -10.93 -4.57 20.39
N LEU A 181 -10.30 -5.41 21.22
CA LEU A 181 -8.89 -5.84 21.05
C LEU A 181 -8.67 -6.74 19.84
N ARG A 182 -9.71 -7.48 19.43
CA ARG A 182 -9.61 -8.41 18.30
C ARG A 182 -9.49 -7.68 16.96
N SER A 183 -10.13 -6.52 16.81
CA SER A 183 -9.99 -5.70 15.59
C SER A 183 -8.58 -5.17 15.44
N THR A 184 -7.92 -4.79 16.54
CA THR A 184 -6.56 -4.25 16.52
C THR A 184 -5.55 -5.31 16.12
N ALA A 185 -5.66 -6.55 16.63
CA ALA A 185 -4.74 -7.64 16.31
C ALA A 185 -4.67 -7.94 14.79
N ILE A 186 -5.82 -7.88 14.09
CA ILE A 186 -5.90 -8.09 12.64
C ILE A 186 -5.13 -6.99 11.89
N SER A 187 -5.25 -5.72 12.32
CA SER A 187 -4.51 -4.61 11.70
C SER A 187 -3.00 -4.77 11.87
N TRP A 188 -2.56 -5.20 13.05
CA TRP A 188 -1.13 -5.45 13.29
C TRP A 188 -0.60 -6.62 12.43
N GLU A 189 -1.35 -7.73 12.34
CA GLU A 189 -0.92 -8.91 11.55
C GLU A 189 -0.76 -8.53 10.07
N ALA A 190 -1.73 -7.78 9.56
CA ALA A 190 -1.68 -7.27 8.20
C ALA A 190 -0.48 -6.33 7.99
N ALA A 191 -0.06 -5.57 9.01
CA ALA A 191 1.09 -4.65 8.93
C ALA A 191 2.39 -5.41 8.81
N PHE A 192 2.54 -6.46 9.63
CA PHE A 192 3.69 -7.35 9.56
C PHE A 192 3.81 -8.05 8.21
N ARG A 193 2.72 -8.62 7.71
CA ARG A 193 2.69 -9.30 6.41
C ARG A 193 2.98 -8.33 5.27
N GLY A 194 2.41 -7.14 5.32
CA GLY A 194 2.67 -6.08 4.36
C GLY A 194 4.14 -5.66 4.34
N LEU A 195 4.74 -5.46 5.52
CA LEU A 195 6.17 -5.13 5.64
C LEU A 195 7.08 -6.23 5.13
N SER A 196 6.76 -7.48 5.42
CA SER A 196 7.49 -8.64 4.90
C SER A 196 7.47 -8.65 3.37
N SER A 197 6.30 -8.39 2.77
CA SER A 197 6.14 -8.26 1.32
C SER A 197 6.94 -7.09 0.74
N PHE A 198 6.92 -5.93 1.43
CA PHE A 198 7.70 -4.75 1.07
C PHE A 198 9.21 -5.01 1.17
N ALA A 199 9.68 -5.70 2.20
CA ALA A 199 11.08 -6.06 2.39
C ALA A 199 11.59 -6.99 1.29
N GLY A 200 10.78 -8.00 0.88
CA GLY A 200 11.12 -8.82 -0.28
C GLY A 200 11.23 -7.99 -1.57
N ALA A 201 10.39 -6.97 -1.70
CA ALA A 201 10.48 -5.99 -2.79
C ALA A 201 11.77 -5.15 -2.74
N VAL A 202 12.11 -4.59 -1.57
CA VAL A 202 13.37 -3.85 -1.35
C VAL A 202 14.59 -4.73 -1.64
N SER A 203 14.57 -5.98 -1.18
CA SER A 203 15.65 -6.94 -1.40
C SER A 203 15.90 -7.21 -2.89
N ARG A 204 14.84 -7.49 -3.66
CA ARG A 204 14.93 -7.72 -5.12
C ARG A 204 15.39 -6.52 -5.94
N ALA A 205 15.29 -5.31 -5.39
CA ALA A 205 15.70 -4.08 -6.07
C ALA A 205 17.21 -3.78 -5.93
N ASN A 206 17.96 -4.60 -5.16
CA ASN A 206 19.39 -4.45 -4.88
C ASN A 206 19.73 -3.01 -4.45
N PHE A 207 19.18 -2.60 -3.30
CA PHE A 207 19.44 -1.30 -2.71
C PHE A 207 20.76 -1.24 -1.95
N VAL A 208 21.38 -0.07 -1.97
CA VAL A 208 22.50 0.25 -1.08
C VAL A 208 21.94 0.62 0.30
N ARG A 209 22.13 -0.27 1.26
CA ARG A 209 22.01 -0.15 2.71
C ARG A 209 20.78 0.55 3.33
N THR A 210 20.62 1.86 3.15
CA THR A 210 19.65 2.65 3.93
C THR A 210 18.24 2.06 3.92
N PRO A 211 17.69 1.61 2.77
CA PRO A 211 16.35 1.02 2.75
C PRO A 211 16.29 -0.35 3.45
N VAL A 212 17.38 -1.09 3.48
CA VAL A 212 17.48 -2.45 4.05
C VAL A 212 17.36 -2.38 5.57
N HIS A 213 18.25 -1.61 6.21
CA HIS A 213 18.23 -1.40 7.65
C HIS A 213 16.93 -0.75 8.12
N ASP A 214 16.49 0.30 7.43
CA ASP A 214 15.25 1.01 7.76
C ASP A 214 14.05 0.05 7.74
N THR A 215 13.99 -0.91 6.79
CA THR A 215 12.88 -1.87 6.71
C THR A 215 12.89 -2.90 7.85
N PHE A 216 14.06 -3.40 8.24
CA PHE A 216 14.17 -4.29 9.41
C PHE A 216 13.78 -3.56 10.70
N CYS A 217 14.37 -2.38 10.95
CA CYS A 217 14.04 -1.56 12.12
C CYS A 217 12.57 -1.13 12.14
N THR A 218 11.96 -0.91 10.97
CA THR A 218 10.53 -0.64 10.86
C THR A 218 9.71 -1.77 11.46
N GLN A 219 9.96 -3.02 11.05
CA GLN A 219 9.21 -4.17 11.56
C GLN A 219 9.48 -4.41 13.04
N LEU A 220 10.72 -4.17 13.48
CA LEU A 220 11.07 -4.21 14.89
C LEU A 220 10.24 -3.23 15.72
N TYR A 221 10.20 -1.94 15.36
CA TYR A 221 9.44 -0.96 16.13
C TYR A 221 7.94 -1.21 16.10
N VAL A 222 7.40 -1.70 14.98
CA VAL A 222 6.01 -2.17 14.92
C VAL A 222 5.77 -3.33 15.90
N HIS A 223 6.72 -4.27 16.00
CA HIS A 223 6.65 -5.38 16.95
C HIS A 223 6.68 -4.91 18.40
N GLU A 224 7.65 -4.08 18.76
CA GLU A 224 7.78 -3.56 20.13
C GLU A 224 6.59 -2.68 20.51
N ALA A 225 6.06 -1.88 19.58
CA ALA A 225 4.84 -1.10 19.79
C ALA A 225 3.64 -2.02 20.08
N TYR A 226 3.46 -3.08 19.29
CA TYR A 226 2.43 -4.08 19.53
C TYR A 226 2.59 -4.75 20.90
N GLN A 227 3.79 -5.18 21.28
CA GLN A 227 4.06 -5.81 22.56
C GLN A 227 3.74 -4.86 23.73
N ALA A 228 4.16 -3.60 23.63
CA ALA A 228 3.85 -2.58 24.64
C ALA A 228 2.34 -2.32 24.75
N CYS A 229 1.62 -2.21 23.62
CA CYS A 229 0.16 -2.05 23.62
C CYS A 229 -0.56 -3.27 24.22
N SER A 230 -0.12 -4.48 23.86
CA SER A 230 -0.72 -5.73 24.31
C SER A 230 -0.52 -5.98 25.80
N THR A 231 0.68 -5.73 26.31
CA THR A 231 1.01 -5.90 27.74
C THR A 231 0.30 -4.89 28.63
N ARG A 232 0.16 -3.63 28.17
CA ARG A 232 -0.46 -2.54 28.94
C ARG A 232 -1.99 -2.45 28.76
N GLN A 233 -2.59 -3.28 27.90
CA GLN A 233 -3.99 -3.15 27.47
C GLN A 233 -4.34 -1.72 27.01
N PHE A 234 -3.39 -1.08 26.34
CA PHE A 234 -3.42 0.35 26.10
C PHE A 234 -4.19 0.68 24.82
N ASN A 235 -5.45 1.12 24.97
CA ASN A 235 -6.30 1.56 23.86
C ASN A 235 -6.11 3.06 23.60
N ASN A 236 -4.98 3.44 23.01
CA ASN A 236 -4.76 4.82 22.57
C ASN A 236 -5.23 5.02 21.13
N PRO A 237 -6.26 5.85 20.87
CA PRO A 237 -6.79 6.07 19.53
C PRO A 237 -5.75 6.64 18.56
N GLN A 238 -4.74 7.35 19.06
CA GLN A 238 -3.64 7.84 18.23
C GLN A 238 -2.78 6.69 17.68
N ILE A 239 -2.51 5.66 18.49
CA ILE A 239 -1.76 4.49 18.02
C ILE A 239 -2.59 3.73 16.98
N THR A 240 -3.89 3.56 17.21
CA THR A 240 -4.79 2.95 16.21
C THR A 240 -4.74 3.71 14.88
N ASN A 241 -4.84 5.05 14.91
CA ASN A 241 -4.75 5.86 13.69
C ASN A 241 -3.37 5.75 13.00
N LEU A 242 -2.28 5.68 13.77
CA LEU A 242 -0.93 5.47 13.22
C LEU A 242 -0.81 4.09 12.58
N VAL A 243 -1.33 3.03 13.21
CA VAL A 243 -1.37 1.67 12.65
C VAL A 243 -2.16 1.64 11.35
N ASP A 244 -3.36 2.25 11.33
CA ASP A 244 -4.20 2.30 10.13
C ASP A 244 -3.51 3.07 8.99
N THR A 245 -2.83 4.16 9.32
CA THR A 245 -2.10 4.95 8.31
C THR A 245 -0.87 4.19 7.80
N PHE A 246 -0.12 3.56 8.69
CA PHE A 246 1.01 2.70 8.36
C PHE A 246 0.56 1.53 7.47
N MET A 247 -0.55 0.89 7.81
CA MET A 247 -1.18 -0.17 7.03
C MET A 247 -1.53 0.28 5.63
N ASN A 248 -2.19 1.43 5.51
CA ASN A 248 -2.56 1.99 4.22
C ASN A 248 -1.33 2.32 3.38
N ALA A 249 -0.27 2.88 3.99
CA ALA A 249 1.00 3.14 3.33
C ALA A 249 1.63 1.86 2.79
N VAL A 250 1.82 0.85 3.64
CA VAL A 250 2.43 -0.44 3.26
C VAL A 250 1.60 -1.17 2.20
N ASN A 251 0.28 -1.24 2.36
CA ASN A 251 -0.60 -1.83 1.36
C ASN A 251 -0.52 -1.09 0.04
N THR A 252 -0.43 0.24 0.07
CA THR A 252 -0.24 1.04 -1.14
C THR A 252 1.11 0.74 -1.79
N CYS A 253 2.20 0.61 -1.03
CA CYS A 253 3.49 0.14 -1.58
C CYS A 253 3.32 -1.20 -2.31
N VAL A 254 2.68 -2.17 -1.65
CA VAL A 254 2.56 -3.53 -2.18
C VAL A 254 1.66 -3.56 -3.42
N GLN A 255 0.59 -2.76 -3.45
CA GLN A 255 -0.39 -2.71 -4.54
C GLN A 255 0.03 -1.84 -5.73
N VAL A 256 0.70 -0.70 -5.50
CA VAL A 256 1.22 0.17 -6.56
C VAL A 256 2.33 -0.61 -7.25
N ARG A 257 1.93 -1.36 -8.29
CA ARG A 257 2.71 -2.40 -8.99
C ARG A 257 4.20 -2.12 -8.88
N PHE A 258 4.87 -2.95 -8.08
CA PHE A 258 6.31 -2.99 -7.81
C PHE A 258 7.20 -2.66 -9.02
N MET A 259 6.75 -3.01 -10.23
CA MET A 259 7.36 -2.64 -11.51
C MET A 259 7.64 -1.14 -11.70
N ARG A 260 6.77 -0.23 -11.22
CA ARG A 260 7.00 1.22 -11.31
C ARG A 260 7.97 1.71 -10.22
N MET A 261 7.84 1.20 -8.99
CA MET A 261 8.73 1.58 -7.90
C MET A 261 10.17 1.09 -8.12
N LEU A 262 10.36 -0.06 -8.76
CA LEU A 262 11.68 -0.56 -9.17
C LEU A 262 12.43 0.40 -10.10
N GLN A 263 11.72 1.25 -10.85
CA GLN A 263 12.35 2.21 -11.75
C GLN A 263 12.96 3.40 -11.00
N SER A 264 12.54 3.67 -9.77
CA SER A 264 13.01 4.80 -8.97
C SER A 264 13.59 4.32 -7.63
N LYS A 265 14.90 4.02 -7.66
CA LYS A 265 15.62 3.60 -6.45
C LYS A 265 15.49 4.63 -5.30
N ASP A 266 15.60 5.90 -5.62
CA ASP A 266 15.51 6.97 -4.62
C ASP A 266 14.14 7.03 -3.93
N CYS A 267 13.06 6.71 -4.65
CA CYS A 267 11.71 6.68 -4.10
C CYS A 267 11.57 5.60 -3.03
N LEU A 268 11.99 4.37 -3.31
CA LEU A 268 11.90 3.26 -2.36
C LEU A 268 12.72 3.51 -1.08
N GLY A 269 13.89 4.14 -1.19
CA GLY A 269 14.66 4.53 -0.02
C GLY A 269 13.98 5.61 0.83
N GLN A 270 13.29 6.56 0.20
CA GLN A 270 12.49 7.53 0.93
C GLN A 270 11.27 6.87 1.60
N ILE A 271 10.59 5.95 0.93
CA ILE A 271 9.47 5.19 1.51
C ILE A 271 9.94 4.41 2.74
N ALA A 272 11.01 3.63 2.62
CA ALA A 272 11.54 2.84 3.73
C ALA A 272 11.90 3.72 4.94
N ARG A 273 12.60 4.83 4.71
CA ARG A 273 12.94 5.80 5.76
C ARG A 273 11.70 6.40 6.45
N GLN A 274 10.64 6.65 5.69
CA GLN A 274 9.41 7.21 6.23
C GLN A 274 8.61 6.19 7.05
N LEU A 275 8.54 4.95 6.58
CA LEU A 275 7.96 3.85 7.35
C LEU A 275 8.74 3.63 8.66
N TYR A 276 10.08 3.74 8.62
CA TYR A 276 10.94 3.71 9.80
C TYR A 276 10.54 4.77 10.83
N TRP A 277 10.49 6.05 10.44
CA TRP A 277 10.11 7.12 11.37
C TRP A 277 8.68 6.96 11.92
N LEU A 278 7.75 6.51 11.08
CA LEU A 278 6.37 6.27 11.50
C LEU A 278 6.29 5.14 12.55
N SER A 279 7.04 4.06 12.35
CA SER A 279 7.10 2.94 13.29
C SER A 279 7.82 3.29 14.60
N ASP A 280 8.90 4.06 14.53
CA ASP A 280 9.64 4.56 15.71
C ASP A 280 8.71 5.41 16.59
N LEU A 281 7.93 6.30 15.95
CA LEU A 281 6.91 7.09 16.64
C LEU A 281 5.84 6.22 17.33
N MET A 282 5.38 5.16 16.66
CA MET A 282 4.45 4.19 17.25
C MET A 282 5.06 3.53 18.48
N TYR A 283 6.33 3.13 18.40
CA TYR A 283 7.09 2.55 19.50
C TYR A 283 7.21 3.50 20.70
N TYR A 284 7.65 4.75 20.50
CA TYR A 284 7.75 5.74 21.57
C TYR A 284 6.41 6.00 22.26
N ARG A 285 5.33 6.15 21.47
CA ARG A 285 3.98 6.39 22.00
C ARG A 285 3.42 5.18 22.75
N ALA A 286 3.63 3.96 22.25
CA ALA A 286 3.22 2.75 22.95
C ALA A 286 3.95 2.59 24.31
N ASN A 287 5.18 3.09 24.38
CA ASN A 287 5.99 3.09 25.60
C ASN A 287 5.74 4.25 26.56
N ASN A 288 4.81 5.19 26.25
CA ASN A 288 4.60 6.44 27.00
C ASN A 288 5.89 7.27 27.15
N ARG A 289 6.78 7.19 26.15
CA ARG A 289 7.95 8.05 26.06
C ARG A 289 7.59 9.21 25.15
N ASP A 290 7.87 10.43 25.61
CA ASP A 290 7.77 11.59 24.74
C ASP A 290 8.92 11.48 23.73
N PRO A 291 8.65 11.45 22.42
CA PRO A 291 9.74 11.48 21.45
C PRO A 291 10.51 12.79 21.63
N ASP A 292 11.84 12.75 21.56
CA ASP A 292 12.68 13.95 21.59
C ASP A 292 12.49 14.84 20.33
N PHE A 293 11.57 14.47 19.43
CA PHE A 293 11.29 15.14 18.17
C PHE A 293 10.00 15.98 18.25
N PRO A 294 9.96 17.20 17.68
CA PRO A 294 8.76 18.06 17.69
C PRO A 294 7.57 17.41 16.96
N ASP A 295 6.37 17.53 17.54
CA ASP A 295 5.09 17.00 16.99
C ASP A 295 4.77 17.53 15.56
N GLU A 296 5.38 18.63 15.12
CA GLU A 296 5.18 19.27 13.81
C GLU A 296 5.59 18.39 12.61
N TYR A 297 6.49 17.42 12.83
CA TYR A 297 6.89 16.46 11.78
C TYR A 297 5.78 15.44 11.45
N ARG A 298 4.77 15.29 12.31
CA ARG A 298 3.86 14.13 12.30
C ARG A 298 2.86 14.10 11.14
N GLU A 299 2.16 15.20 10.89
CA GLU A 299 1.21 15.30 9.76
C GLU A 299 1.94 15.53 8.43
N GLN A 300 3.07 16.23 8.49
CA GLN A 300 3.91 16.48 7.32
C GLN A 300 4.47 15.17 6.76
N GLU A 301 4.92 14.24 7.60
CA GLU A 301 5.47 12.96 7.14
C GLU A 301 4.40 12.00 6.63
N LEU A 302 3.19 12.02 7.20
CA LEU A 302 2.04 11.30 6.63
C LEU A 302 1.62 11.85 5.27
N ALA A 303 1.54 13.18 5.15
CA ALA A 303 1.30 13.85 3.87
C ALA A 303 2.43 13.58 2.87
N ARG A 304 3.68 13.48 3.34
CA ARG A 304 4.86 13.18 2.52
C ARG A 304 4.85 11.73 2.04
N LEU A 305 4.47 10.76 2.88
CA LEU A 305 4.26 9.37 2.48
C LEU A 305 3.19 9.26 1.41
N VAL A 306 2.02 9.88 1.61
CA VAL A 306 0.95 9.93 0.61
C VAL A 306 1.46 10.54 -0.69
N LEU A 307 2.22 11.63 -0.62
CA LEU A 307 2.84 12.25 -1.79
C LEU A 307 3.78 11.30 -2.54
N ILE A 308 4.71 10.65 -1.82
CA ILE A 308 5.67 9.72 -2.41
C ILE A 308 4.95 8.54 -3.08
N PHE A 309 3.84 8.06 -2.51
CA PHE A 309 3.05 6.97 -3.12
C PHE A 309 2.29 7.38 -4.37
N VAL A 310 1.80 8.62 -4.39
CA VAL A 310 0.87 9.05 -5.43
C VAL A 310 1.58 9.72 -6.59
N THR A 311 2.79 10.30 -6.38
CA THR A 311 3.56 10.95 -7.44
C THR A 311 4.77 10.12 -7.86
N PRO A 312 4.77 9.49 -9.04
CA PRO A 312 5.98 8.97 -9.64
C PRO A 312 6.89 10.16 -9.99
N ASP A 313 8.11 10.17 -9.46
CA ASP A 313 9.11 11.23 -9.62
C ASP A 313 8.75 12.57 -8.93
N PRO A 314 8.73 12.61 -7.57
CA PRO A 314 8.64 13.88 -6.88
C PRO A 314 9.80 14.77 -7.35
N PRO A 315 9.54 16.03 -7.78
CA PRO A 315 10.56 16.87 -8.38
C PRO A 315 11.77 16.98 -7.44
N THR A 316 12.94 16.61 -7.97
CA THR A 316 14.20 16.52 -7.23
C THR A 316 14.50 17.87 -6.59
N GLY A 317 14.36 18.00 -5.26
CA GLY A 317 14.55 19.26 -4.54
C GLY A 317 13.67 19.50 -3.30
N ILE A 318 12.67 18.65 -3.04
CA ILE A 318 11.70 18.80 -1.93
C ILE A 318 12.31 18.57 -0.52
N ASN A 319 13.61 18.31 -0.41
CA ASN A 319 14.29 18.13 0.89
C ASN A 319 14.39 19.42 1.75
N SER A 320 13.76 20.52 1.32
CA SER A 320 13.78 21.80 2.01
C SER A 320 12.41 22.07 2.64
N THR A 321 12.39 22.36 3.94
CA THR A 321 11.24 22.74 4.79
C THR A 321 10.57 24.08 4.38
N SER A 322 10.56 24.41 3.09
CA SER A 322 10.06 25.68 2.55
C SER A 322 8.53 25.68 2.47
N THR A 323 7.94 26.35 3.45
CA THR A 323 6.62 27.02 3.49
C THR A 323 5.66 26.85 2.30
N GLY A 324 4.57 26.12 2.53
CA GLY A 324 3.18 26.38 2.08
C GLY A 324 2.84 26.40 0.58
N GLY A 325 3.64 27.06 -0.25
CA GLY A 325 3.38 27.23 -1.69
C GLY A 325 3.62 25.96 -2.50
N ASP A 326 4.63 25.17 -2.15
CA ASP A 326 4.97 23.94 -2.88
C ASP A 326 3.89 22.87 -2.72
N TRP A 327 3.21 22.80 -1.57
CA TRP A 327 2.15 21.82 -1.32
C TRP A 327 0.99 21.91 -2.31
N THR A 328 0.58 23.11 -2.72
CA THR A 328 -0.52 23.25 -3.70
C THR A 328 -0.15 22.73 -5.09
N ALA A 329 1.12 22.89 -5.50
CA ALA A 329 1.60 22.34 -6.76
C ALA A 329 1.70 20.81 -6.68
N ILE A 330 2.18 20.31 -5.55
CA ILE A 330 2.29 18.91 -5.18
C ILE A 330 0.91 18.21 -5.17
N TYR A 331 -0.11 18.79 -4.52
CA TYR A 331 -1.48 18.29 -4.55
C TYR A 331 -2.08 18.29 -5.97
N GLY A 332 -1.71 19.26 -6.80
CA GLY A 332 -2.07 19.29 -8.22
C GLY A 332 -1.53 18.08 -8.98
N THR A 333 -0.26 17.71 -8.75
CA THR A 333 0.37 16.53 -9.35
C THR A 333 -0.25 15.22 -8.82
N ILE A 334 -0.48 15.12 -7.50
CA ILE A 334 -1.15 13.97 -6.88
C ILE A 334 -2.54 13.75 -7.51
N ALA A 335 -3.38 14.79 -7.57
CA ALA A 335 -4.72 14.68 -8.12
C ALA A 335 -4.69 14.24 -9.59
N LYS A 336 -3.70 14.70 -10.35
CA LYS A 336 -3.46 14.28 -11.73
C LYS A 336 -3.08 12.80 -11.81
N ASP A 337 -2.17 12.31 -10.98
CA ASP A 337 -1.70 10.92 -11.03
C ASP A 337 -2.76 9.92 -10.56
N VAL A 338 -3.52 10.26 -9.50
CA VAL A 338 -4.71 9.49 -9.09
C VAL A 338 -5.70 9.39 -10.24
N LEU A 339 -5.94 10.51 -10.93
CA LEU A 339 -6.87 10.55 -12.04
C LEU A 339 -6.38 9.71 -13.23
N LEU A 340 -5.08 9.75 -13.56
CA LEU A 340 -4.48 8.90 -14.59
C LEU A 340 -4.62 7.41 -14.23
N CYS A 341 -4.35 7.04 -12.98
CA CYS A 341 -4.54 5.67 -12.50
C CYS A 341 -6.01 5.23 -12.56
N ALA A 342 -6.95 6.08 -12.17
CA ALA A 342 -8.37 5.78 -12.24
C ALA A 342 -8.85 5.60 -13.69
N LEU A 343 -8.30 6.38 -14.62
CA LEU A 343 -8.59 6.28 -16.06
C LEU A 343 -7.97 5.03 -16.70
N ASP A 344 -6.77 4.62 -16.31
CA ASP A 344 -6.15 3.37 -16.76
C ASP A 344 -6.95 2.16 -16.26
N ALA A 345 -7.33 2.16 -14.98
CA ALA A 345 -8.20 1.13 -14.40
C ALA A 345 -9.57 1.08 -15.12
N LEU A 346 -10.16 2.24 -15.45
CA LEU A 346 -11.40 2.33 -16.23
C LEU A 346 -11.21 1.77 -17.65
N ALA A 347 -10.09 2.05 -18.30
CA ALA A 347 -9.79 1.56 -19.64
C ALA A 347 -9.62 0.02 -19.66
N GLN A 348 -8.97 -0.54 -18.64
CA GLN A 348 -8.78 -1.98 -18.48
C GLN A 348 -10.10 -2.70 -18.13
N SER A 349 -10.92 -2.14 -17.25
CA SER A 349 -12.24 -2.73 -16.92
C SER A 349 -13.25 -2.65 -18.07
N SER A 350 -13.01 -1.76 -19.03
CA SER A 350 -13.87 -1.52 -20.19
C SER A 350 -13.45 -2.30 -21.44
N ASP A 351 -12.65 -3.36 -21.33
CA ASP A 351 -12.22 -4.16 -22.49
C ASP A 351 -13.38 -4.78 -23.28
N ALA A 352 -14.50 -5.08 -22.60
CA ALA A 352 -15.74 -5.53 -23.23
C ALA A 352 -16.61 -4.38 -23.82
N LEU A 353 -16.25 -3.13 -23.54
CA LEU A 353 -17.01 -1.92 -23.85
C LEU A 353 -16.13 -0.92 -24.62
N SER A 354 -15.87 -1.21 -25.90
CA SER A 354 -14.95 -0.43 -26.75
C SER A 354 -15.19 1.09 -26.74
N PRO A 355 -16.43 1.61 -26.74
CA PRO A 355 -16.69 3.05 -26.65
C PRO A 355 -16.19 3.66 -25.33
N LEU A 356 -16.34 2.96 -24.21
CA LEU A 356 -15.93 3.43 -22.89
C LEU A 356 -14.41 3.39 -22.72
N LYS A 357 -13.76 2.36 -23.27
CA LYS A 357 -12.30 2.31 -23.37
C LYS A 357 -11.73 3.48 -24.19
N SER A 358 -12.39 3.85 -25.29
CA SER A 358 -12.00 5.03 -26.08
C SER A 358 -12.18 6.34 -25.30
N VAL A 359 -13.24 6.46 -24.49
CA VAL A 359 -13.46 7.62 -23.61
C VAL A 359 -12.36 7.70 -22.55
N ALA A 360 -12.08 6.61 -21.85
CA ALA A 360 -11.05 6.54 -20.83
C ALA A 360 -9.66 6.88 -21.40
N GLY A 361 -9.30 6.31 -22.54
CA GLY A 361 -8.04 6.62 -23.24
C GLY A 361 -7.96 8.09 -23.68
N GLY A 362 -9.06 8.67 -24.16
CA GLY A 362 -9.10 10.07 -24.53
C GLY A 362 -8.98 11.01 -23.33
N LEU A 363 -9.66 10.74 -22.23
CA LEU A 363 -9.52 11.51 -20.99
C LEU A 363 -8.11 11.38 -20.41
N MET A 364 -7.49 10.19 -20.50
CA MET A 364 -6.11 9.99 -20.07
C MET A 364 -5.15 10.87 -20.87
N PHE A 365 -5.34 10.95 -22.19
CA PHE A 365 -4.61 11.88 -23.04
C PHE A 365 -4.77 13.34 -22.56
N PHE A 366 -5.98 13.80 -22.25
CA PHE A 366 -6.21 15.15 -21.72
C PHE A 366 -5.39 15.44 -20.47
N VAL A 367 -5.46 14.55 -19.48
CA VAL A 367 -4.79 14.71 -18.19
C VAL A 367 -3.28 14.70 -18.36
N THR A 368 -2.74 13.83 -19.22
CA THR A 368 -1.30 13.80 -19.54
C THR A 368 -0.83 15.11 -20.18
N TRP A 369 -1.62 15.68 -21.10
CA TRP A 369 -1.24 16.87 -21.86
C TRP A 369 -1.61 18.20 -21.21
N ALA A 370 -2.41 18.22 -20.15
CA ALA A 370 -2.86 19.45 -19.48
C ALA A 370 -1.71 20.41 -19.12
N ASP A 371 -0.59 19.89 -18.61
CA ASP A 371 0.60 20.68 -18.24
C ASP A 371 1.34 21.30 -19.44
N LEU A 372 1.24 20.66 -20.60
CA LEU A 372 1.86 21.15 -21.84
C LEU A 372 0.97 22.22 -22.50
N VAL A 373 -0.34 22.08 -22.31
CA VAL A 373 -1.39 22.85 -22.98
C VAL A 373 -1.82 24.07 -22.17
N SER A 374 -1.58 24.08 -20.86
CA SER A 374 -1.75 25.26 -20.02
C SER A 374 -0.52 25.46 -19.14
N SER A 375 -0.05 26.71 -19.04
CA SER A 375 0.92 27.10 -18.01
C SER A 375 0.22 27.65 -16.76
N ASN A 376 -1.12 27.77 -16.81
CA ASN A 376 -1.93 28.22 -15.70
C ASN A 376 -2.36 27.00 -14.88
N LYS A 377 -1.83 26.92 -13.65
CA LYS A 377 -2.11 25.81 -12.72
C LYS A 377 -3.59 25.71 -12.36
N GLU A 378 -4.31 26.83 -12.34
CA GLU A 378 -5.74 26.83 -12.04
C GLU A 378 -6.57 26.16 -13.15
N ASP A 379 -6.27 26.48 -14.41
CA ASP A 379 -6.97 25.86 -15.54
C ASP A 379 -6.71 24.34 -15.62
N ILE A 380 -5.50 23.89 -15.22
CA ILE A 380 -5.15 22.47 -15.14
C ILE A 380 -5.96 21.79 -14.03
N ARG A 381 -6.00 22.40 -12.84
CA ARG A 381 -6.73 21.89 -11.69
C ARG A 381 -8.22 21.75 -11.99
N GLU A 382 -8.82 22.81 -12.53
CA GLU A 382 -10.23 22.81 -12.92
C GLU A 382 -10.54 21.73 -13.97
N MET A 383 -9.64 21.53 -14.94
CA MET A 383 -9.78 20.47 -15.94
C MET A 383 -9.70 19.08 -15.32
N CYS A 384 -8.74 18.83 -14.42
CA CYS A 384 -8.61 17.57 -13.69
C CYS A 384 -9.83 17.28 -12.81
N GLU A 385 -10.37 18.27 -12.09
CA GLU A 385 -11.59 18.11 -11.28
C GLU A 385 -12.82 17.74 -12.13
N ARG A 386 -12.96 18.37 -13.30
CA ARG A 386 -14.04 18.06 -14.25
C ARG A 386 -13.93 16.64 -14.80
N ILE A 387 -12.72 16.18 -15.12
CA ILE A 387 -12.47 14.81 -15.59
C ILE A 387 -12.66 13.81 -14.45
N GLY A 388 -12.22 14.11 -13.23
CA GLY A 388 -12.46 13.27 -12.05
C GLY A 388 -13.94 13.05 -11.77
N SER A 389 -14.75 14.11 -11.89
CA SER A 389 -16.21 14.01 -11.78
C SER A 389 -16.84 13.08 -12.82
N LEU A 390 -16.29 13.04 -14.05
CA LEU A 390 -16.73 12.11 -15.11
C LEU A 390 -16.34 10.66 -14.78
N VAL A 391 -15.15 10.43 -14.24
CA VAL A 391 -14.67 9.10 -13.86
C VAL A 391 -15.53 8.47 -12.76
N GLU A 392 -15.84 9.23 -11.70
CA GLU A 392 -16.74 8.76 -10.64
C GLU A 392 -18.12 8.38 -11.20
N TYR A 393 -18.60 9.15 -12.17
CA TYR A 393 -19.87 8.86 -12.82
C TYR A 393 -19.81 7.59 -13.68
N PHE A 394 -18.69 7.29 -14.35
CA PHE A 394 -18.53 6.01 -15.06
C PHE A 394 -18.41 4.81 -14.13
N LYS A 395 -17.74 4.96 -12.99
CA LYS A 395 -17.64 3.89 -11.98
C LYS A 395 -19.03 3.44 -11.51
N LEU A 396 -19.93 4.38 -11.23
CA LEU A 396 -21.31 4.07 -10.86
C LEU A 396 -22.02 3.22 -11.92
N VAL A 397 -21.86 3.57 -13.20
CA VAL A 397 -22.49 2.85 -14.32
C VAL A 397 -21.94 1.42 -14.50
N ILE A 398 -20.64 1.20 -14.26
CA ILE A 398 -20.02 -0.13 -14.43
C ILE A 398 -20.36 -1.07 -13.26
N THR A 399 -20.45 -0.53 -12.04
CA THR A 399 -20.57 -1.35 -10.81
C THR A 399 -21.89 -2.11 -10.75
N ASP A 400 -22.95 -1.63 -11.40
CA ASP A 400 -24.28 -2.25 -11.37
C ASP A 400 -24.40 -3.52 -12.24
N GLY A 401 -23.34 -3.94 -12.94
CA GLY A 401 -23.24 -5.23 -13.65
C GLY A 401 -24.32 -5.50 -14.71
N SER A 402 -25.17 -4.52 -14.98
CA SER A 402 -26.33 -4.65 -15.85
C SER A 402 -25.90 -4.41 -17.30
N PRO A 403 -26.41 -5.20 -18.26
CA PRO A 403 -26.11 -4.98 -19.67
C PRO A 403 -26.52 -3.55 -20.06
N LEU A 404 -25.58 -2.80 -20.65
CA LEU A 404 -25.81 -1.41 -21.02
C LEU A 404 -27.05 -1.28 -21.90
N SER A 405 -27.95 -0.38 -21.54
CA SER A 405 -29.07 -0.02 -22.41
C SER A 405 -28.54 0.52 -23.75
N PRO A 406 -29.18 0.19 -24.90
CA PRO A 406 -28.80 0.74 -26.20
C PRO A 406 -28.76 2.27 -26.24
N ALA A 407 -29.61 2.94 -25.44
CA ALA A 407 -29.60 4.40 -25.30
C ALA A 407 -28.31 4.90 -24.62
N LEU A 408 -27.84 4.19 -23.61
CA LEU A 408 -26.60 4.51 -22.90
C LEU A 408 -25.38 4.27 -23.79
N ASP A 409 -25.36 3.16 -24.52
CA ASP A 409 -24.30 2.86 -25.50
C ASP A 409 -24.18 3.96 -26.57
N ASN A 410 -25.29 4.44 -27.14
CA ASN A 410 -25.28 5.55 -28.10
C ASN A 410 -24.76 6.87 -27.49
N THR A 411 -25.06 7.09 -26.21
CA THR A 411 -24.59 8.26 -25.47
C THR A 411 -23.08 8.18 -25.22
N ILE A 412 -22.57 7.01 -24.80
CA ILE A 412 -21.12 6.76 -24.64
C ILE A 412 -20.39 6.91 -25.99
N LYS A 413 -20.94 6.39 -27.09
CA LYS A 413 -20.38 6.57 -28.44
C LYS A 413 -20.31 8.02 -28.86
N THR A 414 -21.33 8.81 -28.53
CA THR A 414 -21.36 10.25 -28.82
C THR A 414 -20.29 10.97 -28.00
N LEU A 415 -20.19 10.66 -26.70
CA LEU A 415 -19.15 11.20 -25.82
C LEU A 415 -17.73 10.83 -26.28
N ALA A 416 -17.51 9.58 -26.70
CA ALA A 416 -16.23 9.13 -27.26
C ALA A 416 -15.84 9.95 -28.50
N ARG A 417 -16.81 10.20 -29.41
CA ARG A 417 -16.59 11.01 -30.60
C ARG A 417 -16.23 12.46 -30.24
N ASP A 418 -16.90 13.03 -29.25
CA ASP A 418 -16.68 14.40 -28.82
C ASP A 418 -15.33 14.55 -28.11
N ILE A 419 -14.93 13.60 -27.26
CA ILE A 419 -13.60 13.54 -26.64
C ILE A 419 -12.51 13.36 -27.71
N ASN A 420 -12.72 12.53 -28.73
CA ASN A 420 -11.75 12.38 -29.82
C ASN A 420 -11.58 13.66 -30.65
N LYS A 421 -12.65 14.40 -30.93
CA LYS A 421 -12.55 15.73 -31.55
C LYS A 421 -11.80 16.71 -30.66
N LEU A 422 -12.00 16.61 -29.34
CA LEU A 422 -11.33 17.41 -28.34
C LEU A 422 -9.82 17.12 -28.35
N ASN A 423 -9.43 15.84 -28.38
CA ASN A 423 -8.02 15.40 -28.44
C ASN A 423 -7.31 16.02 -29.64
N GLY A 424 -7.92 15.99 -30.83
CA GLY A 424 -7.34 16.62 -32.02
C GLY A 424 -7.12 18.14 -31.85
N ALA A 425 -8.02 18.84 -31.15
CA ALA A 425 -7.84 20.26 -30.86
C ALA A 425 -6.70 20.51 -29.86
N VAL A 426 -6.51 19.62 -28.88
CA VAL A 426 -5.37 19.67 -27.95
C VAL A 426 -4.06 19.37 -28.65
N GLU A 427 -3.99 18.35 -29.51
CA GLU A 427 -2.82 18.04 -30.33
C GLU A 427 -2.39 19.22 -31.20
N GLU A 428 -3.35 19.95 -31.78
CA GLU A 428 -3.07 21.17 -32.55
C GLU A 428 -2.41 22.23 -31.65
N ILE A 429 -2.93 22.47 -30.44
CA ILE A 429 -2.34 23.42 -29.48
C ILE A 429 -0.93 22.98 -29.07
N VAL A 430 -0.73 21.69 -28.79
CA VAL A 430 0.58 21.12 -28.44
C VAL A 430 1.57 21.33 -29.58
N ALA A 431 1.18 21.01 -30.82
CA ALA A 431 2.00 21.20 -32.00
C ALA A 431 2.35 22.68 -32.22
N GLU A 432 1.38 23.59 -32.06
CA GLU A 432 1.60 25.05 -32.11
C GLU A 432 2.58 25.52 -31.02
N ARG A 433 2.51 24.96 -29.80
CA ARG A 433 3.35 25.32 -28.64
C ARG A 433 4.78 24.79 -28.68
N LYS A 434 5.10 23.81 -29.53
CA LYS A 434 6.49 23.37 -29.77
C LYS A 434 7.36 24.48 -30.38
N SER A 435 6.76 25.46 -31.06
CA SER A 435 7.47 26.65 -31.57
C SER A 435 7.53 27.78 -30.52
N ARG A 436 8.75 28.18 -30.12
CA ARG A 436 8.98 29.22 -29.10
C ARG A 436 8.34 30.57 -29.42
N LEU A 437 8.42 31.02 -30.68
CA LEU A 437 7.85 32.31 -31.13
C LEU A 437 6.32 32.26 -31.23
N ARG A 438 5.75 31.14 -31.68
CA ARG A 438 4.28 30.98 -31.73
C ARG A 438 3.66 30.85 -30.34
N ARG A 439 4.40 30.32 -29.36
CA ARG A 439 3.94 30.16 -27.98
C ARG A 439 3.48 31.49 -27.36
N TYR A 440 4.23 32.57 -27.59
CA TYR A 440 3.91 33.89 -27.03
C TYR A 440 2.73 34.55 -27.73
N VAL A 441 2.71 34.55 -29.07
CA VAL A 441 1.64 35.18 -29.87
C VAL A 441 0.32 34.42 -29.76
N SER A 442 0.37 33.10 -29.58
CA SER A 442 -0.81 32.23 -29.58
C SER A 442 -1.35 31.95 -28.18
N ALA A 443 -0.71 32.42 -27.10
CA ALA A 443 -1.16 32.15 -25.73
C ALA A 443 -2.64 32.54 -25.50
N LYS A 444 -3.04 33.74 -25.92
CA LYS A 444 -4.43 34.22 -25.81
C LYS A 444 -5.40 33.47 -26.73
N LYS A 445 -4.93 32.99 -27.90
CA LYS A 445 -5.69 32.13 -28.81
C LYS A 445 -5.90 30.74 -28.21
N HIS A 446 -4.84 30.17 -27.61
CA HIS A 446 -4.86 28.88 -26.95
C HIS A 446 -5.78 28.88 -25.73
N GLN A 447 -5.75 29.94 -24.91
CA GLN A 447 -6.68 30.09 -23.78
C GLN A 447 -8.14 30.03 -24.24
N ARG A 448 -8.52 30.80 -25.26
CA ARG A 448 -9.88 30.75 -25.83
C ARG A 448 -10.23 29.38 -26.43
N LYS A 449 -9.27 28.72 -27.09
CA LYS A 449 -9.45 27.35 -27.58
C LYS A 449 -9.69 26.38 -26.41
N LEU A 450 -8.94 26.53 -25.30
CA LEU A 450 -9.06 25.71 -24.10
C LEU A 450 -10.39 25.94 -23.37
N GLU A 451 -10.82 27.19 -23.21
CA GLU A 451 -12.15 27.52 -22.69
C GLU A 451 -13.26 26.93 -23.58
N GLY A 452 -13.07 26.96 -24.90
CA GLY A 452 -13.97 26.30 -25.86
C GLY A 452 -14.00 24.79 -25.68
N VAL A 453 -12.85 24.18 -25.39
CA VAL A 453 -12.69 22.75 -25.10
C VAL A 453 -13.39 22.38 -23.79
N ALA A 454 -13.16 23.14 -22.71
CA ALA A 454 -13.78 22.95 -21.41
C ALA A 454 -15.31 23.04 -21.48
N ARG A 455 -15.83 24.04 -22.19
CA ARG A 455 -17.28 24.20 -22.42
C ARG A 455 -17.90 23.04 -23.20
N LYS A 456 -17.20 22.50 -24.21
CA LYS A 456 -17.67 21.32 -24.95
C LYS A 456 -17.69 20.06 -24.07
N LEU A 457 -16.72 19.93 -23.17
CA LEU A 457 -16.69 18.82 -22.22
C LEU A 457 -17.88 18.93 -21.24
N ASP A 458 -18.21 20.13 -20.76
CA ASP A 458 -19.37 20.37 -19.90
C ASP A 458 -20.69 20.06 -20.61
N GLU A 459 -20.82 20.47 -21.87
CA GLU A 459 -21.99 20.17 -22.71
C GLU A 459 -22.14 18.65 -22.91
N ALA A 460 -21.04 17.96 -23.24
CA ALA A 460 -21.04 16.51 -23.39
C ALA A 460 -21.39 15.78 -22.08
N ARG A 461 -20.87 16.25 -20.94
CA ARG A 461 -21.23 15.76 -19.60
C ARG A 461 -22.70 15.99 -19.28
N GLY A 462 -23.22 17.19 -19.57
CA GLY A 462 -24.62 17.53 -19.37
C GLY A 462 -25.56 16.63 -20.17
N ASN A 463 -25.26 16.43 -21.45
CA ASN A 463 -26.00 15.54 -22.34
C ASN A 463 -25.98 14.08 -21.84
N TYR A 464 -24.80 13.61 -21.39
CA TYR A 464 -24.66 12.27 -20.83
C TYR A 464 -25.48 12.09 -19.55
N THR A 465 -25.43 13.07 -18.65
CA THR A 465 -26.14 13.03 -17.36
C THR A 465 -27.66 13.05 -17.58
N ALA A 466 -28.14 13.90 -18.49
CA ALA A 466 -29.56 13.94 -18.87
C ALA A 466 -30.03 12.61 -19.46
N ALA A 467 -29.22 11.96 -20.30
CA ALA A 467 -29.52 10.66 -20.87
C ALA A 467 -29.62 9.56 -19.79
N VAL A 468 -28.68 9.52 -18.83
CA VAL A 468 -28.70 8.56 -17.72
C VAL A 468 -29.89 8.79 -16.79
N VAL A 469 -30.20 10.04 -16.44
CA VAL A 469 -31.37 10.36 -15.61
C VAL A 469 -32.66 9.95 -16.31
N THR A 470 -32.77 10.21 -17.62
CA THR A 470 -33.91 9.80 -18.43
C THR A 470 -34.02 8.27 -18.46
N LEU A 471 -32.90 7.57 -18.67
CA LEU A 471 -32.87 6.11 -18.64
C LEU A 471 -33.36 5.56 -17.29
N ASN A 472 -32.84 6.08 -16.17
CA ASN A 472 -33.26 5.67 -14.84
C ASN A 472 -34.75 5.93 -14.59
N ALA A 473 -35.26 7.09 -14.99
CA ALA A 473 -36.68 7.40 -14.91
C ALA A 473 -37.54 6.42 -15.72
N THR A 474 -37.10 6.07 -16.94
CA THR A 474 -37.81 5.09 -17.78
C THR A 474 -37.76 3.68 -17.20
N THR A 475 -36.62 3.26 -16.62
CA THR A 475 -36.50 1.95 -15.97
C THR A 475 -37.42 1.87 -14.76
N ILE A 476 -37.45 2.90 -13.90
CA ILE A 476 -38.35 2.95 -12.75
C ILE A 476 -39.82 2.93 -13.19
N ALA A 477 -40.18 3.70 -14.22
CA ALA A 477 -41.53 3.69 -14.77
C ALA A 477 -41.93 2.32 -15.32
N ASN A 478 -41.04 1.65 -16.06
CA ASN A 478 -41.28 0.32 -16.61
C ASN A 478 -41.39 -0.76 -15.51
N VAL A 479 -40.51 -0.71 -14.49
CA VAL A 479 -40.59 -1.61 -13.34
C VAL A 479 -41.89 -1.39 -12.58
N ASN A 480 -42.27 -0.14 -12.31
CA ASN A 480 -43.54 0.17 -11.66
C ASN A 480 -44.74 -0.30 -12.48
N ALA A 481 -44.73 -0.11 -13.80
CA ALA A 481 -45.78 -0.62 -14.68
C ALA A 481 -45.88 -2.15 -14.66
N HIS A 482 -44.74 -2.86 -14.66
CA HIS A 482 -44.72 -4.32 -14.54
C HIS A 482 -45.19 -4.81 -13.17
N VAL A 483 -44.76 -4.16 -12.08
CA VAL A 483 -45.22 -4.47 -10.72
C VAL A 483 -46.72 -4.26 -10.63
N GLN A 484 -47.25 -3.16 -11.17
CA GLN A 484 -48.70 -2.92 -11.23
C GLN A 484 -49.43 -3.98 -12.04
N ALA A 485 -48.93 -4.33 -13.23
CA ALA A 485 -49.55 -5.35 -14.08
C ALA A 485 -49.53 -6.74 -13.41
N TYR A 486 -48.42 -7.10 -12.76
CA TYR A 486 -48.28 -8.35 -12.00
C TYR A 486 -49.19 -8.37 -10.78
N THR A 487 -49.27 -7.26 -10.05
CA THR A 487 -50.17 -7.08 -8.89
C THR A 487 -51.63 -7.29 -9.30
N LEU A 488 -52.04 -6.73 -10.45
CA LEU A 488 -53.37 -6.96 -11.03
C LEU A 488 -53.58 -8.42 -11.45
N LEU A 489 -52.59 -9.06 -12.06
CA LEU A 489 -52.67 -10.45 -12.53
C LEU A 489 -52.77 -11.46 -11.38
N VAL A 490 -52.01 -11.25 -10.30
CA VAL A 490 -51.98 -12.15 -9.12
C VAL A 490 -53.16 -11.89 -8.19
N GLY A 491 -53.97 -10.86 -8.44
CA GLY A 491 -55.06 -10.46 -7.55
C GLY A 491 -54.57 -10.04 -6.16
N ALA A 492 -53.27 -9.74 -6.03
CA ALA A 492 -52.69 -9.24 -4.81
C ALA A 492 -53.14 -7.79 -4.65
N THR A 493 -54.07 -7.50 -3.77
CA THR A 493 -54.31 -6.12 -3.36
C THR A 493 -53.04 -5.61 -2.68
N PRO A 494 -52.46 -4.47 -3.12
CA PRO A 494 -51.26 -3.95 -2.49
C PRO A 494 -51.57 -3.74 -1.00
N MET A 495 -50.90 -4.52 -0.15
CA MET A 495 -51.07 -4.45 1.29
C MET A 495 -50.70 -3.02 1.71
N HIS A 496 -51.69 -2.23 2.16
CA HIS A 496 -51.43 -0.90 2.67
C HIS A 496 -50.48 -1.03 3.86
N LEU A 497 -49.24 -0.56 3.71
CA LEU A 497 -48.30 -0.47 4.82
C LEU A 497 -48.92 0.44 5.89
N PRO A 498 -49.24 -0.07 7.10
CA PRO A 498 -49.79 0.75 8.16
C PRO A 498 -48.67 1.70 8.63
N GLY A 499 -48.73 2.98 8.24
CA GLY A 499 -47.78 3.99 8.69
C GLY A 499 -47.49 5.13 7.72
N THR A 500 -47.78 4.99 6.41
CA THR A 500 -47.65 6.11 5.48
C THR A 500 -48.88 7.02 5.58
N ARG A 501 -48.75 8.13 6.31
CA ARG A 501 -49.77 9.20 6.36
C ARG A 501 -50.14 9.64 4.94
N ARG A 502 -51.44 9.68 4.65
CA ARG A 502 -52.01 10.27 3.41
C ARG A 502 -51.43 11.67 3.20
N ALA A 503 -50.66 11.85 2.14
CA ALA A 503 -50.57 13.16 1.49
C ALA A 503 -51.90 13.38 0.75
N ASP A 504 -52.55 14.52 1.00
CA ASP A 504 -53.85 14.86 0.43
C ASP A 504 -53.87 14.70 -1.08
N VAL A 505 -54.66 13.72 -1.53
CA VAL A 505 -55.00 13.53 -2.94
C VAL A 505 -55.99 14.62 -3.30
N SER A 506 -55.51 15.65 -4.00
CA SER A 506 -56.35 16.54 -4.77
C SER A 506 -57.12 15.69 -5.79
N SER A 507 -58.43 15.62 -5.61
CA SER A 507 -59.33 14.89 -6.49
C SER A 507 -59.35 15.52 -7.88
N PHE A 508 -58.83 14.79 -8.86
CA PHE A 508 -59.11 15.06 -10.27
C PHE A 508 -60.60 14.79 -10.53
N PRO A 509 -61.35 15.74 -11.15
CA PRO A 509 -62.74 15.53 -11.47
C PRO A 509 -62.85 14.57 -12.65
N VAL A 510 -63.31 13.35 -12.38
CA VAL A 510 -63.73 12.40 -13.42
C VAL A 510 -65.10 12.85 -13.93
N GLY A 511 -65.10 13.50 -15.11
CA GLY A 511 -66.30 13.80 -15.86
C GLY A 511 -66.91 12.51 -16.41
N VAL A 512 -68.10 12.16 -15.93
CA VAL A 512 -68.92 11.06 -16.46
C VAL A 512 -69.51 11.53 -17.80
N ALA A 513 -68.97 11.02 -18.90
CA ALA A 513 -69.59 11.15 -20.21
C ALA A 513 -70.80 10.19 -20.28
N ARG A 514 -72.00 10.77 -20.24
CA ARG A 514 -73.27 10.08 -20.49
C ARG A 514 -73.43 9.95 -22.01
N ILE A 515 -73.33 8.74 -22.55
CA ILE A 515 -73.70 8.43 -23.93
C ILE A 515 -75.20 8.13 -23.90
N GLU A 516 -76.01 9.02 -24.48
CA GLU A 516 -77.37 8.72 -24.91
C GLU A 516 -77.29 8.22 -26.36
N GLU A 517 -77.69 6.96 -26.58
CA GLU A 517 -77.95 6.40 -27.91
C GLU A 517 -79.32 6.89 -28.42
N ALA A 518 -79.36 7.28 -29.69
CA ALA A 518 -80.54 7.39 -30.53
C ALA A 518 -80.27 6.67 -31.85
#